data_AF-A0A2U0S3Z5-F1
#
_entry.id   AF-A0A2U0S3Z5-F1
#
_cell.length_a   1.000
_cell.length_b   1.000
_cell.length_c   1.000
_cell.angle_alpha   90.00
_cell.angle_beta   90.00
_cell.angle_gamma   90.00
#
_symmetry.space_group_name_H-M   'P 1'
#
loop_
_entity.id
_entity.type
_entity.pdbx_description
1 polymer ?
#
loop_
_entity_poly.entity_id
_entity_poly.type
_entity_poly.pdbx_seq_one_letter_code
_entity_poly.pdbx_strand_id
1 'polypeptide(L)'
;MVGKPIGEEIRNRFPRLTMSLVMAVIFYLINIIVPPLMGDIVLPGVNVNVDMLVGTIALIFTAIFLIRALSDGLVLSDILTDIFVKRLGIKEERSPRRAARDTIYIIVIILITTALYPVINTLEPSVRDPMSMGTTYVALGIILILIYDIGRILYRIVERKAESMADGFAKMTDRMKNRE
;
A
#
# COMPACT_ATOMS: atom_id res chain seq x y z
N MET A 1 13.84 21.90 -15.05
CA MET A 1 13.76 20.43 -15.00
C MET A 1 13.29 19.95 -16.37
N VAL A 2 14.23 19.50 -17.21
CA VAL A 2 13.90 18.93 -18.53
C VAL A 2 13.18 17.62 -18.29
N GLY A 3 11.89 17.55 -18.64
CA GLY A 3 11.07 16.37 -18.45
C GLY A 3 11.65 15.21 -19.25
N LYS A 4 12.23 14.23 -18.56
CA LYS A 4 12.58 12.96 -19.18
C LYS A 4 11.28 12.33 -19.71
N PRO A 5 11.31 11.66 -20.87
CA PRO A 5 10.13 10.99 -21.38
C PRO A 5 9.62 10.00 -20.33
N ILE A 6 8.32 10.00 -20.06
CA ILE A 6 7.64 9.19 -19.03
C ILE A 6 8.11 7.72 -19.05
N GLY A 7 8.44 7.19 -20.23
CA GLY A 7 8.99 5.84 -20.41
C GLY A 7 10.37 5.61 -19.78
N GLU A 8 11.28 6.58 -19.80
CA GLU A 8 12.58 6.48 -19.11
C GLU A 8 12.42 6.52 -17.59
N GLU A 9 11.46 7.31 -17.10
CA GLU A 9 11.19 7.39 -15.68
C GLU A 9 10.60 6.06 -15.16
N ILE A 10 9.65 5.46 -15.87
CA ILE A 10 9.12 4.12 -15.55
C ILE A 10 10.25 3.07 -15.61
N ARG A 11 11.04 3.04 -16.69
CA ARG A 11 12.08 2.02 -16.90
C ARG A 11 13.14 2.04 -15.79
N ASN A 12 13.40 3.21 -15.23
CA ASN A 12 14.35 3.36 -14.12
C ASN A 12 13.70 3.12 -12.76
N ARG A 13 12.43 3.48 -12.55
CA ARG A 13 11.76 3.36 -11.24
C ARG A 13 11.14 1.99 -11.00
N PHE A 14 10.58 1.35 -12.02
CA PHE A 14 9.89 0.07 -11.88
C PHE A 14 10.79 -1.04 -11.32
N PRO A 15 12.01 -1.28 -11.85
CA PRO A 15 12.90 -2.29 -11.26
C PRO A 15 13.32 -1.95 -9.83
N ARG A 16 13.54 -0.65 -9.53
CA ARG A 16 13.91 -0.19 -8.19
C ARG A 16 12.78 -0.37 -7.18
N LEU A 17 11.54 -0.11 -7.59
CA LEU A 17 10.34 -0.40 -6.81
C LEU A 17 10.22 -1.89 -6.52
N THR A 18 10.28 -2.72 -7.56
CA THR A 18 10.17 -4.18 -7.41
C THR A 18 11.24 -4.71 -6.47
N MET A 19 12.50 -4.30 -6.65
CA MET A 19 13.59 -4.71 -5.76
C MET A 19 13.40 -4.25 -4.32
N SER A 20 12.96 -3.01 -4.12
CA SER A 20 12.71 -2.49 -2.77
C SER A 20 11.55 -3.25 -2.10
N LEU A 21 10.51 -3.58 -2.84
CA LEU A 21 9.37 -4.35 -2.32
C LEU A 21 9.77 -5.81 -2.02
N VAL A 22 10.54 -6.45 -2.91
CA VAL A 22 11.10 -7.79 -2.68
C VAL A 22 11.98 -7.80 -1.43
N MET A 23 12.87 -6.81 -1.27
CA MET A 23 13.70 -6.70 -0.08
C MET A 23 12.87 -6.50 1.19
N ALA A 24 11.86 -5.63 1.15
CA ALA A 24 10.96 -5.45 2.29
C ALA A 24 10.25 -6.76 2.67
N VAL A 25 9.78 -7.53 1.69
CA VAL A 25 9.16 -8.85 1.92
C VAL A 25 10.17 -9.84 2.51
N ILE A 26 11.41 -9.88 1.99
CA ILE A 26 12.46 -10.76 2.52
C ILE A 26 12.75 -10.42 3.99
N PHE A 27 12.99 -9.15 4.32
CA PHE A 27 13.26 -8.74 5.70
C PHE A 27 12.07 -8.95 6.63
N TYR A 28 10.85 -8.77 6.12
CA TYR A 28 9.64 -9.09 6.86
C TYR A 28 9.54 -10.59 7.18
N LEU A 29 9.83 -11.47 6.21
CA LEU A 29 9.87 -12.92 6.43
C LEU A 29 11.00 -13.31 7.40
N ILE A 30 12.18 -12.68 7.28
CA ILE A 30 13.27 -12.85 8.24
C ILE A 30 12.80 -12.49 9.64
N ASN A 31 12.09 -11.36 9.81
CA ASN A 31 11.58 -10.93 11.10
C ASN A 31 10.55 -11.89 11.72
N ILE A 32 9.79 -12.61 10.89
CA ILE A 32 8.83 -13.62 11.37
C ILE A 32 9.50 -14.95 11.70
N ILE A 33 10.47 -15.36 10.87
CA ILE A 33 11.03 -16.71 10.95
C ILE A 33 12.24 -16.76 11.89
N VAL A 34 13.14 -15.78 11.81
CA VAL A 34 14.45 -15.87 12.46
C VAL A 34 14.40 -15.60 13.97
N PRO A 35 13.74 -14.55 14.48
CA PRO A 35 13.69 -14.30 15.93
C PRO A 35 13.13 -15.47 16.75
N PRO A 36 11.99 -16.11 16.37
CA PRO A 36 11.48 -17.26 17.13
C PRO A 36 12.42 -18.46 17.16
N LEU A 37 13.28 -18.63 16.15
CA LEU A 37 14.26 -19.71 16.09
C LEU A 37 15.49 -19.47 16.99
N MET A 38 15.73 -18.21 17.39
CA MET A 38 16.85 -17.86 18.28
C MET A 38 16.56 -18.20 19.75
N GLY A 39 15.31 -18.44 20.14
CA GLY A 39 14.93 -18.74 21.52
C GLY A 39 15.34 -17.65 22.51
N ASP A 40 15.47 -18.00 23.79
CA ASP A 40 15.83 -17.08 24.88
C ASP A 40 17.36 -16.90 25.02
N ILE A 41 18.09 -16.86 23.91
CA ILE A 41 19.54 -16.64 23.96
C ILE A 41 19.78 -15.18 24.36
N VAL A 42 20.35 -15.00 25.54
CA VAL A 42 20.77 -13.68 26.07
C VAL A 42 22.21 -13.42 25.68
N LEU A 43 22.50 -12.22 25.15
CA LEU A 43 23.88 -11.81 24.87
C LEU A 43 24.65 -11.58 26.18
N PRO A 44 25.75 -12.32 26.40
CA PRO A 44 26.59 -12.09 27.57
C PRO A 44 27.22 -10.70 27.50
N GLY A 45 27.15 -9.97 28.62
CA GLY A 45 27.73 -8.62 28.77
C GLY A 45 26.75 -7.46 28.50
N VAL A 46 25.63 -7.68 27.81
CA VAL A 46 24.63 -6.63 27.52
C VAL A 46 23.27 -6.95 28.14
N ASN A 47 23.02 -8.21 28.53
CA ASN A 47 21.75 -8.68 29.08
C ASN A 47 20.55 -8.37 28.17
N VAL A 48 20.77 -8.40 26.86
CA VAL A 48 19.75 -8.19 25.83
C VAL A 48 19.53 -9.48 25.07
N ASN A 49 18.27 -9.74 24.80
CA ASN A 49 17.74 -10.87 24.07
C ASN A 49 18.10 -10.80 22.57
N VAL A 50 18.70 -11.87 22.03
CA VAL A 50 19.17 -11.93 20.63
C VAL A 50 18.01 -11.86 19.64
N ASP A 51 16.88 -12.51 19.95
CA ASP A 51 15.65 -12.45 19.17
C ASP A 51 15.16 -11.02 19.01
N MET A 52 15.16 -10.24 20.10
CA MET A 52 14.75 -8.83 20.09
C MET A 52 15.66 -7.98 19.19
N LEU A 53 16.97 -8.18 19.24
CA LEU A 53 17.92 -7.44 18.40
C LEU A 53 17.76 -7.78 16.93
N VAL A 54 17.71 -9.08 16.60
CA VAL A 54 17.55 -9.53 15.21
C VAL A 54 16.22 -9.03 14.65
N GLY A 55 15.14 -9.12 15.42
CA GLY A 55 13.83 -8.63 15.00
C GLY A 55 13.81 -7.12 14.79
N THR A 56 14.45 -6.36 15.69
CA THR A 56 14.54 -4.89 15.57
C THR A 56 15.32 -4.48 14.33
N ILE A 57 16.46 -5.14 14.05
CA ILE A 57 17.27 -4.85 12.85
C ILE A 57 16.48 -5.19 11.58
N ALA A 58 15.85 -6.37 11.53
CA ALA A 58 15.04 -6.78 10.39
C ALA A 58 13.86 -5.83 10.15
N LEU A 59 13.23 -5.33 11.21
CA LEU A 59 12.18 -4.32 11.14
C LEU A 59 12.69 -3.00 10.55
N ILE A 60 13.86 -2.52 10.97
CA ILE A 60 14.46 -1.28 10.44
C ILE A 60 14.70 -1.41 8.93
N PHE A 61 15.30 -2.52 8.48
CA PHE A 61 15.52 -2.75 7.06
C PHE A 61 14.21 -2.83 6.27
N THR A 62 13.22 -3.53 6.81
CA THR A 62 11.87 -3.60 6.22
C THR A 62 11.30 -2.19 6.04
N ALA A 63 11.37 -1.35 7.08
CA ALA A 63 10.88 0.02 7.03
C ALA A 63 11.60 0.87 5.96
N ILE A 64 12.93 0.80 5.89
CA ILE A 64 13.73 1.54 4.90
C ILE A 64 13.32 1.15 3.47
N PHE A 65 13.30 -0.16 3.19
CA PHE A 65 12.96 -0.66 1.86
C PHE A 65 11.53 -0.34 1.47
N LEU A 66 10.61 -0.36 2.43
CA LEU A 66 9.22 -0.07 2.16
C LEU A 66 8.96 1.43 1.96
N ILE A 67 9.60 2.32 2.72
CA ILE A 67 9.57 3.78 2.46
C ILE A 67 10.07 4.07 1.04
N ARG A 68 11.16 3.40 0.63
CA ARG A 68 11.69 3.51 -0.73
C ARG A 68 10.70 3.01 -1.78
N ALA A 69 10.11 1.83 -1.56
CA ALA A 69 9.09 1.27 -2.44
C ALA A 69 7.86 2.19 -2.54
N LEU A 70 7.43 2.82 -1.44
CA LEU A 70 6.32 3.76 -1.43
C LEU A 70 6.64 5.04 -2.21
N SER A 71 7.86 5.58 -2.05
CA SER A 71 8.30 6.78 -2.79
C SER A 71 8.32 6.54 -4.30
N ASP A 72 8.90 5.42 -4.74
CA ASP A 72 8.90 5.06 -6.17
C ASP A 72 7.49 4.66 -6.67
N GLY A 73 6.66 4.07 -5.79
CA GLY A 73 5.30 3.64 -6.09
C GLY A 73 4.32 4.78 -6.25
N LEU A 74 4.48 5.85 -5.45
CA LEU A 74 3.70 7.08 -5.58
C LEU A 74 3.82 7.66 -6.99
N VAL A 75 5.05 7.79 -7.49
CA VAL A 75 5.35 8.33 -8.81
C VAL A 75 4.78 7.43 -9.91
N LEU A 76 4.90 6.11 -9.77
CA LEU A 76 4.31 5.17 -10.73
C LEU A 76 2.77 5.16 -10.68
N SER A 77 2.16 5.38 -9.52
CA SER A 77 0.70 5.42 -9.38
C SER A 77 0.08 6.60 -10.12
N ASP A 78 0.76 7.76 -10.12
CA ASP A 78 0.34 8.94 -10.87
C ASP A 78 0.36 8.63 -12.39
N ILE A 79 1.42 7.98 -12.86
CA ILE A 79 1.55 7.60 -14.28
C ILE A 79 0.52 6.54 -14.69
N LEU A 80 0.31 5.51 -13.85
CA LEU A 80 -0.72 4.50 -14.08
C LEU A 80 -2.11 5.16 -14.13
N THR A 81 -2.38 6.07 -13.21
CA THR A 81 -3.62 6.84 -13.18
C THR A 81 -3.83 7.60 -14.49
N ASP A 82 -2.81 8.29 -15.01
CA ASP A 82 -2.90 9.02 -16.28
C ASP A 82 -3.18 8.10 -17.47
N ILE A 83 -2.55 6.91 -17.50
CA ILE A 83 -2.82 5.91 -18.54
C ILE A 83 -4.27 5.42 -18.45
N PHE A 84 -4.75 5.09 -17.25
CA PHE A 84 -6.13 4.64 -17.02
C PHE A 84 -7.14 5.71 -17.41
N VAL A 85 -6.91 6.97 -17.04
CA VAL A 85 -7.79 8.11 -17.38
C VAL A 85 -7.86 8.30 -18.90
N LYS A 86 -6.72 8.30 -19.60
CA LYS A 86 -6.68 8.42 -21.06
C LYS A 86 -7.36 7.26 -21.76
N ARG A 87 -7.17 6.02 -21.29
CA ARG A 87 -7.74 4.81 -21.92
C ARG A 87 -9.24 4.66 -21.68
N LEU A 88 -9.74 5.21 -20.58
CA LEU A 88 -11.17 5.17 -20.25
C LEU A 88 -11.95 6.37 -20.80
N GLY A 89 -11.28 7.36 -21.41
CA GLY A 89 -11.94 8.54 -21.99
C GLY A 89 -12.69 9.39 -20.97
N ILE A 90 -12.44 9.17 -19.67
CA ILE A 90 -13.05 9.92 -18.59
C ILE A 90 -12.37 11.28 -18.60
N LYS A 91 -13.12 12.34 -18.94
CA LYS A 91 -12.69 13.72 -18.72
C LYS A 91 -12.46 13.90 -17.22
N GLU A 92 -11.20 13.72 -16.85
CA GLU A 92 -10.49 14.30 -15.72
C GLU A 92 -11.37 14.76 -14.57
N GLU A 93 -11.55 13.89 -13.59
CA GLU A 93 -11.79 14.31 -12.22
C GLU A 93 -10.75 13.63 -11.35
N ARG A 94 -10.20 14.36 -10.37
CA ARG A 94 -9.16 13.99 -9.38
C ARG A 94 -9.35 12.65 -8.63
N SER A 95 -10.39 11.90 -8.96
CA SER A 95 -10.89 10.70 -8.30
C SER A 95 -9.90 9.53 -8.26
N PRO A 96 -9.29 9.06 -9.37
CA PRO A 96 -8.39 7.90 -9.30
C PRO A 96 -7.07 8.22 -8.60
N ARG A 97 -6.56 9.46 -8.74
CA ARG A 97 -5.36 9.92 -8.01
C ARG A 97 -5.60 10.01 -6.50
N ARG A 98 -6.84 10.35 -6.08
CA ARG A 98 -7.26 10.31 -4.68
C ARG A 98 -7.29 8.87 -4.14
N ALA A 99 -7.91 7.94 -4.86
CA ALA A 99 -7.95 6.53 -4.44
C ALA A 99 -6.56 5.89 -4.31
N ALA A 100 -5.62 6.22 -5.21
CA ALA A 100 -4.24 5.76 -5.10
C ALA A 100 -3.56 6.30 -3.84
N ARG A 101 -3.78 7.58 -3.51
CA ARG A 101 -3.26 8.20 -2.28
C ARG A 101 -3.87 7.59 -1.02
N ASP A 102 -5.17 7.33 -1.01
CA ASP A 102 -5.86 6.71 0.12
C ASP A 102 -5.33 5.28 0.39
N THR A 103 -5.01 4.54 -0.68
CA THR A 103 -4.35 3.23 -0.58
C THR A 103 -2.97 3.34 0.10
N ILE A 104 -2.22 4.38 -0.23
CA ILE A 104 -0.89 4.62 0.34
C ILE A 104 -1.00 5.00 1.82
N TYR A 105 -2.02 5.78 2.20
CA TYR A 105 -2.30 6.05 3.61
C TYR A 105 -2.63 4.78 4.39
N ILE A 106 -3.37 3.81 3.82
CA ILE A 106 -3.59 2.51 4.46
C ILE A 106 -2.24 1.82 4.74
N ILE A 107 -1.33 1.77 3.76
CA ILE A 107 -0.01 1.16 3.95
C ILE A 107 0.79 1.89 5.04
N VAL A 108 0.79 3.23 5.03
CA VAL A 108 1.47 4.04 6.05
C VAL A 108 0.91 3.79 7.44
N ILE A 109 -0.41 3.70 7.59
CA ILE A 109 -1.06 3.39 8.89
C ILE A 109 -0.61 2.02 9.39
N ILE A 110 -0.66 1.00 8.53
CA ILE A 110 -0.19 -0.36 8.88
C ILE A 110 1.25 -0.29 9.39
N LEU A 111 2.12 0.46 8.70
CA LEU A 111 3.52 0.57 9.10
C LEU A 111 3.74 1.27 10.42
N ILE A 112 3.06 2.39 10.65
CA ILE A 112 3.13 3.09 11.92
C ILE A 112 2.66 2.15 13.04
N THR A 113 1.55 1.46 12.86
CA THR A 113 1.03 0.50 13.84
C THR A 113 2.01 -0.65 14.09
N THR A 114 2.60 -1.23 13.04
CA THR A 114 3.59 -2.31 13.19
C THR A 114 4.88 -1.83 13.86
N ALA A 115 5.35 -0.62 13.54
CA ALA A 115 6.54 -0.03 14.15
C ALA A 115 6.32 0.34 15.63
N LEU A 116 5.08 0.69 16.01
CA LEU A 116 4.70 0.95 17.40
C LEU A 116 4.60 -0.33 18.22
N TYR A 117 4.29 -1.48 17.61
CA TYR A 117 4.09 -2.75 18.31
C TYR A 117 5.26 -3.17 19.23
N PRO A 118 6.54 -3.18 18.78
CA PRO A 118 7.65 -3.50 19.68
C PRO A 118 7.78 -2.49 20.83
N VAL A 119 7.53 -1.21 20.58
CA VAL A 119 7.57 -0.16 21.60
C VAL A 119 6.47 -0.39 22.64
N ILE A 120 5.24 -0.66 22.21
CA ILE A 120 4.11 -0.97 23.09
C ILE A 120 4.39 -2.23 23.92
N ASN A 121 5.05 -3.23 23.34
CA ASN A 121 5.37 -4.48 24.05
C ASN A 121 6.44 -4.31 25.15
N THR A 122 7.21 -3.22 25.15
CA THR A 122 8.14 -2.92 26.26
C THR A 122 7.47 -2.30 27.48
N LEU A 123 6.18 -1.95 27.38
CA LEU A 123 5.41 -1.36 28.48
C LEU A 123 4.91 -2.44 29.45
N GLU A 124 4.62 -2.03 30.69
CA GLU A 124 3.99 -2.89 31.67
C GLU A 124 2.63 -3.42 31.18
N PRO A 125 2.22 -4.65 31.54
CA PRO A 125 0.98 -5.27 31.05
C PRO A 125 -0.27 -4.40 31.24
N SER A 126 -0.37 -3.70 32.37
CA SER A 126 -1.48 -2.79 32.72
C SER A 126 -1.66 -1.63 31.74
N VAL A 127 -0.57 -1.21 31.07
CA VAL A 127 -0.56 -0.13 30.08
C VAL A 127 -0.51 -0.68 28.66
N ARG A 128 0.23 -1.78 28.46
CA ARG A 128 0.41 -2.46 27.17
C ARG A 128 -0.91 -2.88 26.55
N ASP A 129 -1.76 -3.57 27.31
CA ASP A 129 -3.01 -4.15 26.79
C ASP A 129 -3.97 -3.06 26.27
N PRO A 130 -4.31 -2.01 27.05
CA PRO A 130 -5.18 -0.95 26.54
C PRO A 130 -4.51 -0.14 25.41
N MET A 131 -3.20 0.08 25.44
CA MET A 131 -2.46 0.76 24.35
C MET A 131 -2.51 -0.04 23.05
N SER A 132 -2.24 -1.35 23.11
CA SER A 132 -2.24 -2.24 21.94
C SER A 132 -3.64 -2.34 21.33
N MET A 133 -4.65 -2.51 22.19
CA MET A 133 -6.04 -2.60 21.76
C MET A 133 -6.52 -1.28 21.15
N GLY A 134 -6.23 -0.15 21.80
CA GLY A 134 -6.55 1.18 21.30
C GLY A 134 -5.88 1.49 19.96
N THR A 135 -4.58 1.19 19.83
CA THR A 135 -3.83 1.38 18.58
C THR A 135 -4.43 0.56 17.44
N THR A 136 -4.81 -0.68 17.72
CA THR A 136 -5.41 -1.60 16.75
C THR A 136 -6.77 -1.08 16.27
N TYR A 137 -7.66 -0.70 17.19
CA TYR A 137 -9.00 -0.22 16.82
C TYR A 137 -8.98 1.13 16.11
N VAL A 138 -8.09 2.05 16.52
CA VAL A 138 -7.92 3.33 15.83
C VAL A 138 -7.42 3.12 14.42
N ALA A 139 -6.37 2.29 14.24
CA ALA A 139 -5.84 1.96 12.92
C ALA A 139 -6.93 1.33 12.04
N LEU A 140 -7.67 0.36 12.57
CA LEU A 140 -8.74 -0.33 11.85
C LEU A 140 -9.87 0.63 11.47
N GLY A 141 -10.29 1.52 12.36
CA GLY A 141 -11.29 2.55 12.09
C GLY A 141 -10.89 3.49 10.95
N ILE A 142 -9.64 3.97 10.95
CA ILE A 142 -9.13 4.83 9.87
C ILE A 142 -9.05 4.05 8.55
N ILE A 143 -8.56 2.81 8.59
CA ILE A 143 -8.49 1.96 7.39
C ILE A 143 -9.89 1.74 6.79
N LEU A 144 -10.91 1.46 7.59
CA LEU A 144 -12.28 1.30 7.11
C LEU A 144 -12.80 2.56 6.42
N ILE A 145 -12.53 3.74 6.96
CA ILE A 145 -12.91 5.02 6.34
C ILE A 145 -12.23 5.17 4.97
N LEU A 146 -10.93 4.87 4.88
CA LEU A 146 -10.19 4.94 3.62
C LEU A 146 -10.69 3.93 2.59
N ILE A 147 -11.01 2.69 3.01
CA ILE A 147 -11.60 1.67 2.14
C ILE A 147 -12.96 2.14 1.61
N TYR A 148 -13.80 2.75 2.45
CA TYR A 148 -15.08 3.30 2.03
C TYR A 148 -14.93 4.39 0.97
N ASP A 149 -13.98 5.32 1.17
CA ASP A 149 -13.67 6.38 0.22
C ASP A 149 -13.20 5.81 -1.14
N ILE A 150 -12.30 4.83 -1.12
CA ILE A 150 -11.84 4.12 -2.32
C ILE A 150 -13.00 3.40 -3.02
N GLY A 151 -13.81 2.65 -2.26
CA GLY A 151 -14.96 1.91 -2.79
C GLY A 151 -15.98 2.81 -3.47
N ARG A 152 -16.29 3.96 -2.86
CA ARG A 152 -17.19 4.98 -3.46
C ARG A 152 -16.66 5.56 -4.75
N ILE A 153 -15.33 5.73 -4.87
CA ILE A 153 -14.68 6.19 -6.09
C ILE A 153 -14.76 5.10 -7.18
N LEU A 154 -14.42 3.87 -6.84
CA LEU A 154 -14.45 2.74 -7.77
C LEU A 154 -15.86 2.47 -8.30
N TYR A 155 -16.88 2.52 -7.43
CA TYR A 155 -18.28 2.35 -7.81
C TYR A 155 -18.66 3.31 -8.94
N ARG A 156 -18.36 4.61 -8.81
CA ARG A 156 -18.66 5.62 -9.83
C ARG A 156 -17.95 5.35 -11.17
N ILE A 157 -16.73 4.81 -11.12
CA ILE A 157 -15.98 4.46 -12.34
C ILE A 157 -16.64 3.28 -13.05
N VAL A 158 -17.03 2.26 -12.29
CA VAL A 158 -17.72 1.07 -12.82
C VAL A 158 -19.08 1.43 -13.40
N GLU A 159 -19.86 2.26 -12.70
CA GLU A 159 -21.17 2.76 -13.13
C GLU A 159 -21.08 3.48 -14.49
N ARG A 160 -20.21 4.49 -14.62
CA ARG A 160 -20.00 5.20 -15.89
C ARG A 160 -19.58 4.27 -17.03
N LYS A 161 -18.78 3.24 -16.72
CA LYS A 161 -18.35 2.26 -17.73
C LYS A 161 -19.51 1.34 -18.14
N ALA A 162 -20.33 0.90 -17.20
CA ALA A 162 -21.51 0.09 -17.47
C ALA A 162 -22.51 0.84 -18.36
N GLU A 163 -22.77 2.12 -18.06
CA GLU A 163 -23.61 2.99 -18.90
C GLU A 163 -23.06 3.12 -20.33
N SER A 164 -21.76 3.42 -20.47
CA SER A 164 -21.14 3.53 -21.80
C SER A 164 -21.18 2.22 -22.59
N MET A 165 -21.10 1.07 -21.93
CA MET A 165 -21.24 -0.23 -22.58
C MET A 165 -22.68 -0.48 -23.00
N ALA A 166 -23.66 -0.18 -22.13
CA ALA A 166 -25.08 -0.30 -22.43
C ALA A 166 -25.48 0.55 -23.65
N ASP A 167 -25.03 1.80 -23.71
CA ASP A 167 -25.26 2.69 -24.86
C ASP A 167 -24.64 2.15 -26.16
N GLY A 168 -23.48 1.49 -26.06
CA GLY A 168 -22.82 0.83 -27.18
C GLY A 168 -23.65 -0.33 -27.74
N PHE A 169 -24.23 -1.15 -26.85
CA PHE A 169 -25.11 -2.25 -27.23
C PHE A 169 -26.44 -1.75 -27.83
N ALA A 170 -27.06 -0.73 -27.23
CA ALA A 170 -28.30 -0.14 -27.76
C ALA A 170 -28.13 0.37 -29.20
N LYS A 171 -27.02 1.08 -29.48
CA LYS A 171 -26.70 1.59 -30.83
C LYS A 171 -26.39 0.48 -31.83
N MET A 172 -25.87 -0.67 -31.40
CA MET A 172 -25.66 -1.83 -32.29
C MET A 172 -26.98 -2.47 -32.68
N THR A 173 -27.90 -2.64 -31.73
CA THR A 173 -29.24 -3.20 -31.98
C THR A 173 -30.05 -2.32 -32.93
N ASP A 174 -30.01 -1.00 -32.77
CA ASP A 174 -30.70 -0.06 -33.68
C ASP A 174 -30.12 -0.09 -35.10
N ARG A 175 -28.80 -0.30 -35.26
CA ARG A 175 -28.18 -0.44 -36.60
C ARG A 175 -28.51 -1.76 -37.29
N MET A 176 -28.74 -2.84 -36.54
CA MET A 176 -29.18 -4.11 -37.10
C MET A 176 -30.64 -4.02 -37.55
N LYS A 177 -31.50 -3.37 -36.75
CA LYS A 177 -32.93 -3.21 -37.08
C LYS A 177 -33.19 -2.31 -38.29
N ASN A 178 -32.35 -1.31 -38.55
CA ASN A 178 -32.47 -0.42 -39.72
C ASN A 178 -31.83 -0.98 -41.02
N ARG A 179 -31.28 -2.20 -41.00
CA ARG A 179 -30.72 -2.88 -42.17
C ARG A 179 -31.62 -3.97 -42.76
N GLU A 180 -32.72 -4.29 -42.08
CA GLU A 180 -33.84 -5.09 -42.60
C GLU A 180 -34.92 -4.16 -43.18
#